data_AF-A0A1Q3NL54-F1
#
_entry.id   AF-A0A1Q3NL54-F1
#
_cell.length_a   1.000
_cell.length_b   1.000
_cell.length_c   1.000
_cell.angle_alpha   90.00
_cell.angle_beta   90.00
_cell.angle_gamma   90.00
#
_symmetry.space_group_name_H-M   'P 1'
#
loop_
_entity.id
_entity.type
_entity.pdbx_description
1 polymer ?
#
loop_
_entity_poly.entity_id
_entity_poly.type
_entity_poly.pdbx_seq_one_letter_code
_entity_poly.pdbx_strand_id
1 'polypeptide(L)'
;MISSVKQKGVTLIATLFTLLIITIVGVLAIRVAMTSLNIATNAQVNQFLSQTADTPINQIYTSDLSTMVDLSGAVGYALSDNKVEPGNEYIFCFRPTSTQKFGAAFNVTTLRPPTTKDAKATVADGGASGFCDLTKDFGSKREAVVTQVAVKVPVDPIDLETLPPGVTLGRGSNLTEGAMTPKNMVEQQRIRVTTTAILPSFASDIKAAQACIGKDAATPGYINDNLDKTTAGFTTAADCLSNLGVPVISQVQEFNLQTIFSKTS
;
A
#
# COMPACT_ATOMS: atom_id res chain seq x y z
N MET A 1 59.95 50.52 28.67
CA MET A 1 58.89 51.13 27.83
C MET A 1 58.83 50.33 26.54
N ILE A 2 58.02 49.27 26.49
CA ILE A 2 57.95 48.34 25.36
C ILE A 2 56.74 48.75 24.49
N SER A 3 57.04 49.02 23.22
CA SER A 3 56.16 49.52 22.17
C SER A 3 54.88 48.71 21.99
N SER A 4 53.71 49.34 22.18
CA SER A 4 52.36 48.73 22.13
C SER A 4 51.61 49.04 20.81
N VAL A 5 52.32 49.27 19.70
CA VAL A 5 51.68 49.72 18.44
C VAL A 5 51.49 48.59 17.40
N LYS A 6 51.93 47.35 17.67
CA LYS A 6 51.73 46.20 16.75
C LYS A 6 50.69 45.16 17.18
N GLN A 7 49.94 45.37 18.26
CA GLN A 7 48.98 44.37 18.79
C GLN A 7 47.49 44.63 18.46
N LYS A 8 47.12 45.85 18.03
CA LYS A 8 45.69 46.19 17.78
C LYS A 8 45.11 45.65 16.47
N GLY A 9 45.95 45.33 15.47
CA GLY A 9 45.49 44.75 14.20
C GLY A 9 45.27 43.23 14.25
N VAL A 10 46.09 42.53 15.04
CA VAL A 10 46.08 41.05 15.14
C VAL A 10 44.83 40.57 15.89
N THR A 11 44.40 41.29 16.93
CA THR A 11 43.20 40.92 17.70
C THR A 11 41.91 41.07 16.90
N LEU A 12 41.80 42.08 16.04
CA LEU A 12 40.61 42.29 15.20
C LEU A 12 40.46 41.18 14.14
N ILE A 13 41.57 40.77 13.51
CA ILE A 13 41.58 39.69 12.51
C ILE A 13 41.28 38.35 13.18
N ALA A 14 41.87 38.09 14.35
CA ALA A 14 41.64 36.87 15.09
C ALA A 14 40.17 36.72 15.51
N THR A 15 39.54 37.78 16.04
CA THR A 15 38.13 37.70 16.45
C THR A 15 37.17 37.56 15.28
N LEU A 16 37.45 38.22 14.14
CA LEU A 16 36.68 38.03 12.89
C LEU A 16 36.75 36.58 12.40
N PHE A 17 37.92 35.95 12.46
CA PHE A 17 38.08 34.55 12.09
C PHE A 17 37.33 33.61 13.04
N THR A 18 37.43 33.84 14.35
CA THR A 18 36.71 33.02 15.34
C THR A 18 35.20 33.16 15.17
N LEU A 19 34.69 34.38 14.91
CA LEU A 19 33.27 34.61 14.63
C LEU A 19 32.82 33.88 13.35
N LEU A 20 33.64 33.90 12.31
CA LEU A 20 33.36 33.20 11.05
C LEU A 20 33.29 31.68 11.23
N ILE A 21 34.17 31.11 12.05
CA ILE A 21 34.12 29.66 12.34
C ILE A 21 32.87 29.31 13.15
N ILE A 22 32.52 30.11 14.17
CA ILE A 22 31.34 29.89 15.01
C ILE A 22 30.06 29.97 14.16
N THR A 23 29.96 30.91 13.22
CA THR A 23 28.77 31.02 12.35
C THR A 23 28.64 29.83 11.39
N ILE A 24 29.75 29.35 10.80
CA ILE A 24 29.73 28.18 9.91
C ILE A 24 29.28 26.93 10.68
N VAL A 25 29.85 26.68 11.86
CA VAL A 25 29.46 25.54 12.71
C VAL A 25 28.00 25.68 13.17
N GLY A 26 27.56 26.89 13.52
CA GLY A 26 26.17 27.17 13.90
C GLY A 26 25.18 26.87 12.78
N VAL A 27 25.47 27.29 11.54
CA VAL A 27 24.60 27.03 10.37
C VAL A 27 24.56 25.53 10.05
N LEU A 28 25.69 24.83 10.13
CA LEU A 28 25.75 23.38 9.92
C LEU A 28 24.96 22.62 10.99
N ALA A 29 25.09 23.00 12.26
CA ALA A 29 24.32 22.39 13.35
C ALA A 29 22.81 22.57 13.17
N ILE A 30 22.35 23.76 12.76
CA ILE A 30 20.93 24.01 12.46
C ILE A 30 20.46 23.16 11.28
N ARG A 31 21.25 23.04 10.21
CA ARG A 31 20.90 22.18 9.06
C ARG A 31 20.84 20.71 9.45
N VAL A 32 21.78 20.22 10.26
CA VAL A 32 21.77 18.85 10.77
C VAL A 32 20.56 18.61 11.70
N ALA A 33 20.20 19.57 12.54
CA ALA A 33 19.02 19.47 13.40
C ALA A 33 17.72 19.42 12.58
N MET A 34 17.54 20.30 11.60
CA MET A 34 16.35 20.29 10.72
C MET A 34 16.26 19.02 9.87
N THR A 35 17.39 18.54 9.33
CA THR A 35 17.43 17.27 8.59
C THR A 35 17.11 16.09 9.50
N SER A 36 17.66 16.03 10.72
CA SER A 36 17.34 14.98 11.69
C SER A 36 15.86 14.96 12.09
N LEU A 37 15.23 16.13 12.25
CA LEU A 37 13.82 16.24 12.60
C LEU A 37 12.92 15.80 11.44
N ASN A 38 13.26 16.19 10.22
CA ASN A 38 12.54 15.76 9.02
C ASN A 38 12.68 14.25 8.77
N ILE A 39 13.88 13.68 8.98
CA ILE A 39 14.12 12.24 8.85
C ILE A 39 13.37 11.47 9.95
N ALA A 40 13.41 11.93 11.20
CA ALA A 40 12.69 11.30 12.30
C ALA A 40 11.17 11.37 12.12
N THR A 41 10.64 12.51 11.65
CA THR A 41 9.21 12.67 11.38
C THR A 41 8.75 11.79 10.23
N ASN A 42 9.52 11.72 9.14
CA ASN A 42 9.23 10.81 8.03
C ASN A 42 9.34 9.33 8.46
N ALA A 43 10.34 8.97 9.27
CA ALA A 43 10.48 7.60 9.76
C ALA A 43 9.33 7.19 10.70
N GLN A 44 8.88 8.08 11.59
CA GLN A 44 7.73 7.85 12.47
C GLN A 44 6.42 7.75 11.67
N VAL A 45 6.23 8.63 10.69
CA VAL A 45 5.10 8.58 9.74
C VAL A 45 5.09 7.26 8.99
N ASN A 46 6.24 6.82 8.47
CA ASN A 46 6.35 5.58 7.72
C ASN A 46 6.08 4.37 8.61
N GLN A 47 6.64 4.32 9.83
CA GLN A 47 6.38 3.19 10.74
C GLN A 47 4.90 3.10 11.12
N PHE A 48 4.24 4.23 11.35
CA PHE A 48 2.81 4.28 11.62
C PHE A 48 1.99 3.83 10.40
N LEU A 49 2.32 4.34 9.21
CA LEU A 49 1.66 3.95 7.96
C LEU A 49 1.81 2.44 7.67
N SER A 50 2.98 1.86 7.89
CA SER A 50 3.20 0.42 7.72
C SER A 50 2.30 -0.39 8.65
N GLN A 51 2.22 -0.02 9.94
CA GLN A 51 1.33 -0.71 10.89
C GLN A 51 -0.14 -0.63 10.48
N THR A 52 -0.57 0.52 9.94
CA THR A 52 -1.94 0.68 9.46
C THR A 52 -2.23 -0.08 8.17
N ALA A 53 -1.25 -0.18 7.25
CA ALA A 53 -1.35 -0.98 6.04
C ALA A 53 -1.41 -2.49 6.37
N ASP A 54 -0.66 -2.94 7.39
CA ASP A 54 -0.64 -4.34 7.82
C ASP A 54 -1.96 -4.75 8.51
N THR A 55 -2.76 -3.81 9.00
CA THR A 55 -3.97 -4.10 9.79
C THR A 55 -5.05 -4.85 8.96
N PRO A 56 -5.47 -4.38 7.77
CA PRO A 56 -6.35 -5.16 6.89
C PRO A 56 -5.77 -6.52 6.48
N ILE A 57 -4.45 -6.60 6.24
CA ILE A 57 -3.77 -7.86 5.89
C ILE A 57 -3.90 -8.86 7.05
N ASN A 58 -3.64 -8.42 8.28
CA ASN A 58 -3.80 -9.25 9.46
C ASN A 58 -5.27 -9.67 9.67
N GLN A 59 -6.23 -8.79 9.40
CA GLN A 59 -7.65 -9.15 9.45
C GLN A 59 -7.99 -10.25 8.44
N ILE A 60 -7.33 -10.27 7.28
CA ILE A 60 -7.44 -11.37 6.31
C ILE A 60 -6.86 -12.68 6.87
N TYR A 61 -5.71 -12.61 7.54
CA TYR A 61 -5.10 -13.78 8.18
C TYR A 61 -5.92 -14.37 9.33
N THR A 62 -6.59 -13.53 10.13
CA THR A 62 -7.28 -13.96 11.35
C THR A 62 -8.77 -14.24 11.15
N SER A 63 -9.37 -13.81 10.05
CA SER A 63 -10.80 -14.06 9.79
C SER A 63 -11.05 -15.51 9.38
N ASP A 64 -12.24 -16.02 9.70
CA ASP A 64 -12.67 -17.33 9.22
C ASP A 64 -12.72 -17.36 7.69
N LEU A 65 -11.84 -18.17 7.10
CA LEU A 65 -11.64 -18.23 5.65
C LEU A 65 -12.96 -18.53 4.91
N SER A 66 -13.82 -19.37 5.49
CA SER A 66 -15.14 -19.72 4.94
C SER A 66 -16.05 -18.49 4.77
N THR A 67 -15.92 -17.47 5.62
CA THR A 67 -16.68 -16.22 5.55
C THR A 67 -16.06 -15.19 4.62
N MET A 68 -14.78 -15.36 4.29
CA MET A 68 -14.00 -14.47 3.42
C MET A 68 -14.12 -14.87 1.95
N VAL A 69 -14.02 -16.17 1.67
CA VAL A 69 -14.22 -16.73 0.32
C VAL A 69 -15.70 -16.89 -0.05
N ASP A 70 -16.59 -16.62 0.89
CA ASP A 70 -18.02 -16.50 0.60
C ASP A 70 -18.29 -15.31 -0.33
N LEU A 71 -19.29 -15.43 -1.20
CA LEU A 71 -19.69 -14.39 -2.16
C LEU A 71 -20.10 -13.07 -1.49
N SER A 72 -20.47 -13.11 -0.21
CA SER A 72 -20.74 -11.91 0.58
C SER A 72 -19.50 -11.09 0.93
N GLY A 73 -18.29 -11.68 0.77
CA GLY A 73 -17.00 -11.04 1.00
C GLY A 73 -16.29 -10.66 -0.30
N ALA A 74 -15.37 -9.70 -0.21
CA ALA A 74 -14.64 -9.16 -1.34
C ALA A 74 -13.78 -10.20 -2.05
N VAL A 75 -13.19 -11.13 -1.26
CA VAL A 75 -12.41 -12.24 -1.82
C VAL A 75 -13.29 -13.21 -2.58
N GLY A 76 -14.41 -13.68 -1.99
CA GLY A 76 -15.33 -14.57 -2.70
C GLY A 76 -15.93 -13.96 -3.96
N TYR A 77 -16.32 -12.68 -3.91
CA TYR A 77 -16.76 -11.93 -5.07
C TYR A 77 -15.65 -11.85 -6.14
N ALA A 78 -14.42 -11.49 -5.76
CA ALA A 78 -13.27 -11.45 -6.65
C ALA A 78 -13.02 -12.80 -7.35
N LEU A 79 -13.06 -13.90 -6.60
CA LEU A 79 -12.85 -15.25 -7.15
C LEU A 79 -13.96 -15.68 -8.12
N SER A 80 -15.19 -15.20 -7.92
CA SER A 80 -16.32 -15.50 -8.79
C SER A 80 -16.26 -14.67 -10.07
N ASP A 81 -16.06 -13.37 -9.94
CA ASP A 81 -16.04 -12.43 -11.07
C ASP A 81 -14.81 -12.66 -11.95
N ASN A 82 -13.66 -13.01 -11.38
CA ASN A 82 -12.43 -13.32 -12.13
C ASN A 82 -12.58 -14.51 -13.10
N LYS A 83 -13.53 -15.43 -12.85
CA LYS A 83 -13.84 -16.53 -13.79
C LYS A 83 -14.54 -16.04 -15.06
N VAL A 84 -15.23 -14.91 -14.97
CA VAL A 84 -15.92 -14.27 -16.09
C VAL A 84 -14.97 -13.30 -16.79
N GLU A 85 -14.29 -12.46 -16.01
CA GLU A 85 -13.32 -11.50 -16.52
C GLU A 85 -12.04 -11.48 -15.67
N PRO A 86 -10.97 -12.15 -16.14
CA PRO A 86 -9.73 -12.22 -15.41
C PRO A 86 -8.93 -10.91 -15.47
N GLY A 87 -8.14 -10.65 -14.43
CA GLY A 87 -7.20 -9.52 -14.37
C GLY A 87 -7.76 -8.23 -13.76
N ASN A 88 -9.06 -8.21 -13.44
CA ASN A 88 -9.70 -7.12 -12.69
C ASN A 88 -9.15 -7.03 -11.26
N GLU A 89 -9.23 -5.82 -10.70
CA GLU A 89 -8.85 -5.48 -9.33
C GLU A 89 -10.10 -5.08 -8.52
N TYR A 90 -10.27 -5.66 -7.35
CA TYR A 90 -11.46 -5.51 -6.53
C TYR A 90 -11.12 -4.67 -5.31
N ILE A 91 -11.51 -3.40 -5.34
CA ILE A 91 -11.15 -2.44 -4.29
C ILE A 91 -12.28 -2.25 -3.28
N PHE A 92 -11.92 -1.99 -2.04
CA PHE A 92 -12.83 -1.53 -1.00
C PHE A 92 -12.10 -0.63 0.00
N CYS A 93 -12.84 0.23 0.68
CA CYS A 93 -12.29 1.07 1.72
C CYS A 93 -12.28 0.38 3.08
N PHE A 94 -11.13 0.40 3.77
CA PHE A 94 -11.05 -0.11 5.13
C PHE A 94 -11.60 0.90 6.13
N ARG A 95 -12.82 0.63 6.63
CA ARG A 95 -13.54 1.47 7.60
C ARG A 95 -13.72 0.73 8.94
N PRO A 96 -12.68 0.62 9.78
CA PRO A 96 -12.76 -0.13 11.05
C PRO A 96 -13.73 0.48 12.07
N THR A 97 -14.12 1.75 11.91
CA THR A 97 -15.12 2.42 12.75
C THR A 97 -16.56 2.15 12.30
N SER A 98 -16.75 1.53 11.14
CA SER A 98 -18.06 1.17 10.60
C SER A 98 -18.56 -0.12 11.22
N THR A 99 -19.88 -0.26 11.34
CA THR A 99 -20.53 -1.53 11.73
C THR A 99 -20.61 -2.54 10.59
N GLN A 100 -20.15 -2.17 9.40
CA GLN A 100 -20.23 -2.99 8.20
C GLN A 100 -19.16 -4.09 8.21
N LYS A 101 -19.49 -5.25 7.65
CA LYS A 101 -18.56 -6.37 7.49
C LYS A 101 -17.33 -5.92 6.70
N PHE A 102 -16.14 -6.30 7.17
CA PHE A 102 -14.89 -6.08 6.47
C PHE A 102 -14.95 -6.70 5.07
N GLY A 103 -14.64 -5.89 4.05
CA GLY A 103 -14.70 -6.33 2.65
C GLY A 103 -16.08 -6.84 2.24
N ALA A 104 -17.18 -6.26 2.72
CA ALA A 104 -18.50 -6.68 2.27
C ALA A 104 -18.65 -6.44 0.76
N ALA A 105 -19.10 -7.45 0.01
CA ALA A 105 -19.15 -7.41 -1.46
C ALA A 105 -19.94 -6.22 -2.03
N PHE A 106 -20.97 -5.73 -1.33
CA PHE A 106 -21.75 -4.56 -1.75
C PHE A 106 -20.99 -3.22 -1.66
N ASN A 107 -19.83 -3.19 -1.01
CA ASN A 107 -18.90 -2.07 -0.97
C ASN A 107 -17.62 -2.35 -1.73
N VAL A 108 -17.66 -3.29 -2.67
CA VAL A 108 -16.53 -3.54 -3.57
C VAL A 108 -16.79 -2.80 -4.88
N THR A 109 -15.74 -2.20 -5.41
CA THR A 109 -15.72 -1.67 -6.77
C THR A 109 -14.73 -2.47 -7.59
N THR A 110 -15.14 -2.91 -8.77
CA THR A 110 -14.29 -3.65 -9.69
C THR A 110 -13.63 -2.67 -10.65
N LEU A 111 -12.31 -2.59 -10.59
CA LEU A 111 -11.47 -1.82 -11.48
C LEU A 111 -10.91 -2.73 -12.58
N ARG A 112 -11.09 -2.31 -13.82
CA ARG A 112 -10.39 -2.91 -14.97
C ARG A 112 -9.09 -2.13 -15.21
N PRO A 113 -7.94 -2.81 -15.28
CA PRO A 113 -6.68 -2.17 -15.61
C PRO A 113 -6.75 -1.41 -16.95
N PRO A 114 -6.04 -0.28 -17.08
CA PRO A 114 -5.97 0.47 -18.33
C PRO A 114 -5.21 -0.32 -19.41
N THR A 115 -5.26 0.16 -20.65
CA THR A 115 -4.43 -0.36 -21.76
C THR A 115 -3.08 0.34 -21.88
N THR A 116 -2.89 1.46 -21.19
CA THR A 116 -1.63 2.23 -21.21
C THR A 116 -1.13 2.49 -19.79
N LYS A 117 0.19 2.53 -19.64
CA LYS A 117 0.88 2.57 -18.34
C LYS A 117 0.55 3.77 -17.45
N ASP A 118 0.22 4.92 -18.05
CA ASP A 118 -0.03 6.17 -17.32
C ASP A 118 -1.52 6.54 -17.28
N ALA A 119 -2.39 5.68 -17.80
CA ALA A 119 -3.83 5.90 -17.74
C ALA A 119 -4.43 5.41 -16.42
N LYS A 120 -5.59 5.97 -16.09
CA LYS A 120 -6.42 5.53 -14.97
C LYS A 120 -7.17 4.26 -15.34
N ALA A 121 -7.53 3.47 -14.34
CA ALA A 121 -8.39 2.31 -14.49
C ALA A 121 -9.79 2.70 -15.00
N THR A 122 -10.65 1.73 -15.30
CA THR A 122 -12.09 1.97 -15.53
C THR A 122 -12.91 1.16 -14.54
N VAL A 123 -14.08 1.66 -14.13
CA VAL A 123 -14.98 0.88 -13.28
C VAL A 123 -15.75 -0.12 -14.14
N ALA A 124 -15.58 -1.40 -13.85
CA ALA A 124 -16.31 -2.50 -14.49
C ALA A 124 -17.65 -2.77 -13.79
N ASP A 125 -17.66 -2.74 -12.46
CA ASP A 125 -18.84 -2.96 -11.62
C ASP A 125 -18.68 -2.26 -10.25
N GLY A 126 -19.79 -2.06 -9.54
CA GLY A 126 -19.82 -1.44 -8.22
C GLY A 126 -20.02 0.08 -8.24
N GLY A 127 -20.22 0.64 -7.04
CA GLY A 127 -20.52 2.06 -6.83
C GLY A 127 -19.37 2.85 -6.21
N ALA A 128 -19.64 4.10 -5.84
CA ALA A 128 -18.69 4.96 -5.14
C ALA A 128 -18.29 4.45 -3.74
N SER A 129 -19.02 3.47 -3.19
CA SER A 129 -18.85 2.96 -1.82
C SER A 129 -17.55 2.17 -1.60
N GLY A 130 -16.97 1.59 -2.66
CA GLY A 130 -15.69 0.87 -2.59
C GLY A 130 -14.46 1.77 -2.63
N PHE A 131 -14.60 3.00 -3.12
CA PHE A 131 -13.55 4.00 -2.98
C PHE A 131 -13.48 4.53 -1.54
N CYS A 132 -12.27 4.86 -1.09
CA CYS A 132 -12.10 5.64 0.13
C CYS A 132 -12.26 7.12 -0.15
N ASP A 133 -12.91 7.84 0.75
CA ASP A 133 -12.95 9.29 0.76
C ASP A 133 -11.90 9.83 1.74
N LEU A 134 -10.89 10.51 1.20
CA LEU A 134 -9.74 11.04 1.95
C LEU A 134 -10.12 12.09 3.00
N THR A 135 -11.36 12.57 3.00
CA THR A 135 -11.86 13.58 3.95
C THR A 135 -12.67 13.02 5.11
N LYS A 136 -13.03 11.72 5.08
CA LYS A 136 -13.92 11.14 6.11
C LYS A 136 -13.66 9.68 6.45
N ASP A 137 -13.06 8.89 5.56
CA ASP A 137 -12.91 7.43 5.75
C ASP A 137 -11.65 7.09 6.55
N PHE A 138 -11.43 7.81 7.64
CA PHE A 138 -10.27 7.60 8.49
C PHE A 138 -10.38 6.31 9.30
N GLY A 139 -9.28 5.56 9.37
CA GLY A 139 -9.18 4.32 10.13
C GLY A 139 -9.29 4.49 11.65
N SER A 140 -9.35 5.73 12.16
CA SER A 140 -9.56 6.01 13.58
C SER A 140 -10.17 7.39 13.79
N LYS A 141 -10.64 7.64 15.01
CA LYS A 141 -11.12 8.97 15.46
C LYS A 141 -10.05 10.06 15.43
N ARG A 142 -8.76 9.70 15.30
CA ARG A 142 -7.67 10.67 15.18
C ARG A 142 -7.49 11.20 13.76
N GLU A 143 -8.34 10.76 12.83
CA GLU A 143 -8.43 11.27 11.46
C GLU A 143 -7.08 11.37 10.75
N ALA A 144 -6.22 10.37 10.99
CA ALA A 144 -4.86 10.40 10.51
C ALA A 144 -4.71 9.67 9.16
N VAL A 145 -5.09 8.39 9.12
CA VAL A 145 -4.80 7.49 7.98
C VAL A 145 -6.09 7.02 7.33
N VAL A 146 -6.08 6.97 6.01
CA VAL A 146 -7.08 6.32 5.18
C VAL A 146 -6.42 5.12 4.49
N THR A 147 -7.05 3.96 4.50
CA THR A 147 -6.47 2.73 3.92
C THR A 147 -7.41 2.14 2.87
N GLN A 148 -6.95 2.11 1.62
CA GLN A 148 -7.64 1.42 0.54
C GLN A 148 -7.07 0.00 0.42
N VAL A 149 -7.96 -0.97 0.24
CA VAL A 149 -7.57 -2.37 0.05
C VAL A 149 -7.98 -2.78 -1.35
N ALA A 150 -7.09 -3.42 -2.07
CA ALA A 150 -7.31 -4.00 -3.37
C ALA A 150 -7.05 -5.50 -3.31
N VAL A 151 -7.97 -6.28 -3.85
CA VAL A 151 -7.83 -7.73 -4.02
C VAL A 151 -7.69 -8.01 -5.50
N LYS A 152 -6.66 -8.76 -5.88
CA LYS A 152 -6.44 -9.22 -7.24
C LYS A 152 -6.25 -10.73 -7.24
N VAL A 153 -6.77 -11.40 -8.25
CA VAL A 153 -6.45 -12.80 -8.53
C VAL A 153 -5.36 -12.78 -9.60
N PRO A 154 -4.10 -13.11 -9.27
CA PRO A 154 -3.02 -13.07 -10.24
C PRO A 154 -3.31 -14.00 -11.42
N VAL A 155 -3.20 -13.46 -12.62
CA VAL A 155 -3.43 -14.21 -13.88
C VAL A 155 -2.14 -14.81 -14.44
N ASP A 156 -0.99 -14.37 -13.94
CA ASP A 156 0.28 -14.90 -14.36
C ASP A 156 0.51 -16.32 -13.83
N PRO A 157 1.05 -17.22 -14.67
CA PRO A 157 1.45 -18.54 -14.20
C PRO A 157 2.46 -18.41 -13.08
N ILE A 158 2.36 -19.30 -12.09
CA ILE A 158 3.31 -19.42 -10.99
C ILE A 158 4.72 -19.56 -11.58
N ASP A 159 5.59 -18.58 -11.33
CA ASP A 159 6.98 -18.65 -11.76
C ASP A 159 7.74 -19.59 -10.82
N LEU A 160 7.69 -20.88 -11.15
CA LEU A 160 8.26 -22.00 -10.38
C LEU A 160 9.78 -21.86 -10.15
N GLU A 161 10.46 -20.99 -10.89
CA GLU A 161 11.89 -20.72 -10.73
C GLU A 161 12.22 -19.75 -9.59
N THR A 162 11.26 -18.91 -9.16
CA THR A 162 11.47 -17.90 -8.10
C THR A 162 10.90 -18.31 -6.74
N LEU A 163 10.12 -19.38 -6.70
CA LEU A 163 9.48 -19.89 -5.48
C LEU A 163 10.30 -21.04 -4.88
N PRO A 164 10.44 -21.10 -3.54
CA PRO A 164 11.02 -22.27 -2.88
C PRO A 164 10.30 -23.57 -3.32
N PRO A 165 11.03 -24.67 -3.55
CA PRO A 165 10.42 -25.94 -3.91
C PRO A 165 9.37 -26.34 -2.87
N GLY A 166 8.14 -26.62 -3.30
CA GLY A 166 7.05 -27.08 -2.44
C GLY A 166 5.95 -26.07 -2.11
N VAL A 167 6.00 -24.83 -2.62
CA VAL A 167 4.92 -23.82 -2.43
C VAL A 167 3.63 -24.18 -3.19
N THR A 168 3.75 -25.00 -4.23
CA THR A 168 2.61 -25.53 -5.02
C THR A 168 2.06 -26.84 -4.49
N LEU A 169 2.69 -27.44 -3.48
CA LEU A 169 2.22 -28.66 -2.85
C LEU A 169 1.23 -28.29 -1.74
N GLY A 170 -0.02 -28.73 -1.88
CA GLY A 170 -0.93 -28.76 -0.74
C GLY A 170 -0.26 -29.54 0.39
N ARG A 171 -0.10 -28.92 1.57
CA ARG A 171 0.41 -29.61 2.76
C ARG A 171 -0.53 -30.78 3.05
N GLY A 172 0.01 -32.00 2.96
CA GLY A 172 -0.74 -33.26 3.06
C GLY A 172 -0.63 -34.18 1.83
N SER A 173 0.04 -33.77 0.75
CA SER A 173 0.30 -34.65 -0.40
C SER A 173 1.39 -35.69 -0.08
N ASN A 174 0.97 -36.90 0.26
CA ASN A 174 1.83 -38.07 0.25
C ASN A 174 2.13 -38.44 -1.21
N LEU A 175 3.37 -38.27 -1.66
CA LEU A 175 3.81 -38.51 -3.05
C LEU A 175 4.00 -40.01 -3.39
N THR A 176 3.50 -40.92 -2.55
CA THR A 176 3.75 -42.37 -2.71
C THR A 176 2.64 -43.13 -3.44
N GLU A 177 1.57 -42.46 -3.90
CA GLU A 177 0.57 -43.11 -4.74
C GLU A 177 0.35 -42.30 -6.02
N GLY A 178 0.54 -42.99 -7.15
CA GLY A 178 0.47 -42.41 -8.49
C GLY A 178 -0.86 -41.70 -8.75
N ALA A 179 -0.74 -40.40 -9.01
CA ALA A 179 -1.62 -39.55 -9.80
C ALA A 179 -3.13 -39.76 -9.64
N MET A 180 -3.77 -38.83 -8.91
CA MET A 180 -4.84 -38.01 -9.48
C MET A 180 -4.85 -36.67 -8.74
N THR A 181 -4.39 -35.59 -9.38
CA THR A 181 -4.86 -34.25 -9.02
C THR A 181 -6.39 -34.32 -9.08
N PRO A 182 -7.12 -34.19 -7.96
CA PRO A 182 -8.55 -34.38 -7.99
C PRO A 182 -9.13 -33.28 -8.88
N LYS A 183 -9.81 -33.68 -9.95
CA LYS A 183 -10.50 -32.82 -10.93
C LYS A 183 -11.52 -31.84 -10.32
N ASN A 184 -11.70 -31.86 -9.00
CA ASN A 184 -12.61 -31.02 -8.22
C ASN A 184 -11.95 -30.42 -6.95
N MET A 185 -10.62 -30.42 -6.82
CA MET A 185 -10.00 -29.46 -5.89
C MET A 185 -10.20 -28.09 -6.52
N VAL A 186 -10.97 -27.22 -5.87
CA VAL A 186 -11.07 -25.80 -6.22
C VAL A 186 -9.68 -25.34 -6.62
N GLU A 187 -9.55 -24.79 -7.84
CA GLU A 187 -8.29 -24.29 -8.41
C GLU A 187 -7.41 -23.70 -7.31
N GLN A 188 -6.09 -23.88 -7.41
CA GLN A 188 -5.10 -23.22 -6.56
C GLN A 188 -5.21 -21.70 -6.73
N GLN A 189 -6.28 -21.11 -6.19
CA GLN A 189 -6.63 -19.73 -6.37
C GLN A 189 -5.75 -18.95 -5.40
N ARG A 190 -4.73 -18.33 -5.99
CA ARG A 190 -3.90 -17.35 -5.31
C ARG A 190 -4.67 -16.04 -5.30
N ILE A 191 -4.66 -15.35 -4.17
CA ILE A 191 -5.13 -13.97 -4.10
C ILE A 191 -3.95 -13.11 -3.69
N ARG A 192 -3.86 -11.93 -4.28
CA ARG A 192 -2.92 -10.90 -3.90
C ARG A 192 -3.71 -9.74 -3.34
N VAL A 193 -3.32 -9.31 -2.16
CA VAL A 193 -3.96 -8.20 -1.46
C VAL A 193 -2.96 -7.07 -1.38
N THR A 194 -3.35 -5.93 -1.88
CA THR A 194 -2.57 -4.70 -1.82
C THR A 194 -3.29 -3.71 -0.91
N THR A 195 -2.62 -3.26 0.14
CA THR A 195 -3.12 -2.25 1.06
C THR A 195 -2.35 -0.95 0.89
N THR A 196 -3.06 0.10 0.53
CA THR A 196 -2.51 1.45 0.33
C THR A 196 -2.95 2.33 1.49
N ALA A 197 -2.04 2.57 2.45
CA ALA A 197 -2.25 3.46 3.59
C ALA A 197 -1.75 4.86 3.27
N ILE A 198 -2.58 5.88 3.53
CA ILE A 198 -2.41 7.25 3.05
C ILE A 198 -2.59 8.19 4.23
N LEU A 199 -1.73 9.22 4.35
CA LEU A 199 -1.93 10.35 5.26
C LEU A 199 -2.45 11.57 4.46
N PRO A 200 -3.77 11.81 4.41
CA PRO A 200 -4.32 12.86 3.57
C PRO A 200 -3.93 14.27 4.04
N SER A 201 -3.67 14.45 5.33
CA SER A 201 -3.35 15.75 5.94
C SER A 201 -2.10 16.42 5.37
N PHE A 202 -1.23 15.68 4.70
CA PHE A 202 -0.04 16.19 4.03
C PHE A 202 -0.27 16.55 2.56
N ALA A 203 -1.44 16.24 2.00
CA ALA A 203 -1.77 16.60 0.64
C ALA A 203 -2.00 18.12 0.52
N SER A 204 -1.20 18.77 -0.32
CA SER A 204 -1.39 20.17 -0.70
C SER A 204 -2.68 20.37 -1.52
N ASP A 205 -3.05 19.36 -2.32
CA ASP A 205 -4.32 19.28 -3.04
C ASP A 205 -4.99 17.93 -2.78
N ILE A 206 -5.97 17.93 -1.86
CA ILE A 206 -6.77 16.75 -1.53
C ILE A 206 -7.55 16.22 -2.73
N LYS A 207 -7.97 17.07 -3.68
CA LYS A 207 -8.73 16.61 -4.86
C LYS A 207 -7.81 15.86 -5.82
N ALA A 208 -6.58 16.33 -6.00
CA ALA A 208 -5.57 15.62 -6.79
C ALA A 208 -5.24 14.27 -6.15
N ALA A 209 -5.03 14.23 -4.82
CA ALA A 209 -4.79 12.99 -4.08
C ALA A 209 -5.99 12.02 -4.18
N GLN A 210 -7.21 12.51 -4.05
CA GLN A 210 -8.42 11.71 -4.23
C GLN A 210 -8.53 11.14 -5.64
N ALA A 211 -8.11 11.92 -6.65
CA ALA A 211 -8.11 11.49 -8.04
C ALA A 211 -7.07 10.39 -8.34
N CYS A 212 -6.08 10.16 -7.45
CA CYS A 212 -5.15 9.04 -7.54
C CYS A 212 -5.81 7.70 -7.17
N ILE A 213 -6.58 7.68 -6.07
CA ILE A 213 -7.21 6.46 -5.53
C ILE A 213 -8.64 6.22 -6.04
N GLY A 214 -9.20 7.20 -6.75
CA GLY A 214 -10.53 7.17 -7.30
C GLY A 214 -11.61 7.64 -6.32
N LYS A 215 -12.79 7.96 -6.84
CA LYS A 215 -13.96 8.44 -6.08
C LYS A 215 -15.23 7.72 -6.50
N ASP A 216 -15.39 7.50 -7.80
CA ASP A 216 -16.59 6.94 -8.43
C ASP A 216 -16.27 6.46 -9.84
N ALA A 217 -17.28 5.99 -10.57
CA ALA A 217 -17.13 5.51 -11.94
C ALA A 217 -16.62 6.57 -12.93
N ALA A 218 -16.89 7.86 -12.69
CA ALA A 218 -16.38 8.94 -13.53
C ALA A 218 -14.93 9.29 -13.19
N THR A 219 -14.50 9.04 -11.96
CA THR A 219 -13.13 9.26 -11.47
C THR A 219 -12.57 7.99 -10.83
N PRO A 220 -12.22 6.96 -11.61
CA PRO A 220 -11.83 5.62 -11.12
C PRO A 220 -10.47 5.54 -10.42
N GLY A 221 -9.58 6.52 -10.61
CA GLY A 221 -8.22 6.45 -10.06
C GLY A 221 -7.30 5.47 -10.81
N TYR A 222 -6.10 5.26 -10.29
CA TYR A 222 -5.13 4.29 -10.79
C TYR A 222 -5.32 2.93 -10.12
N ILE A 223 -4.79 1.88 -10.76
CA ILE A 223 -4.72 0.54 -10.16
C ILE A 223 -3.82 0.57 -8.91
N ASN A 224 -4.03 -0.34 -7.96
CA ASN A 224 -3.14 -0.47 -6.80
C ASN A 224 -2.03 -1.50 -7.02
N ASP A 225 -2.26 -2.51 -7.86
CA ASP A 225 -1.29 -3.58 -8.16
C ASP A 225 -0.82 -3.61 -9.63
N ASN A 226 0.49 -3.44 -9.82
CA ASN A 226 1.18 -3.48 -11.11
C ASN A 226 2.18 -4.65 -11.24
N LEU A 227 2.07 -5.68 -10.40
CA LEU A 227 3.04 -6.79 -10.36
C LEU A 227 2.80 -7.87 -11.42
N ASP A 228 1.65 -7.86 -12.09
CA ASP A 228 1.41 -8.80 -13.20
C ASP A 228 2.17 -8.38 -14.45
N LYS A 229 2.55 -9.33 -15.31
CA LYS A 229 3.32 -9.09 -16.55
C LYS A 229 2.66 -8.07 -17.47
N THR A 230 1.32 -8.05 -17.51
CA THR A 230 0.54 -7.15 -18.37
C THR A 230 0.42 -5.74 -17.80
N THR A 231 0.53 -5.57 -16.48
CA THR A 231 0.48 -4.28 -15.79
C THR A 231 1.84 -3.81 -15.29
N ALA A 232 2.91 -4.56 -15.56
CA ALA A 232 4.27 -4.23 -15.16
C ALA A 232 4.67 -2.82 -15.61
N GLY A 233 5.07 -1.99 -14.64
CA GLY A 233 5.50 -0.61 -14.87
C GLY A 233 4.35 0.37 -15.09
N PHE A 234 3.11 -0.02 -14.83
CA PHE A 234 1.97 0.90 -14.83
C PHE A 234 2.02 1.76 -13.56
N THR A 235 1.57 3.01 -13.69
CA THR A 235 1.44 3.94 -12.58
C THR A 235 0.37 3.45 -11.62
N THR A 236 0.75 3.24 -10.36
CA THR A 236 -0.18 2.86 -9.29
C THR A 236 -0.75 4.06 -8.56
N ALA A 237 -1.80 3.84 -7.78
CA ALA A 237 -2.34 4.84 -6.87
C ALA A 237 -1.27 5.36 -5.88
N ALA A 238 -0.39 4.47 -5.41
CA ALA A 238 0.73 4.82 -4.54
C ALA A 238 1.76 5.70 -5.26
N ASP A 239 2.11 5.39 -6.52
CA ASP A 239 3.02 6.21 -7.32
C ASP A 239 2.46 7.62 -7.53
N CYS A 240 1.17 7.72 -7.86
CA CYS A 240 0.48 8.98 -8.03
C CYS A 240 0.52 9.83 -6.74
N LEU A 241 0.22 9.23 -5.59
CA LEU A 241 0.23 9.91 -4.30
C LEU A 241 1.65 10.36 -3.89
N SER A 242 2.64 9.49 -4.07
CA SER A 242 4.05 9.80 -3.80
C SER A 242 4.55 10.97 -4.66
N ASN A 243 4.17 11.01 -5.94
CA ASN A 243 4.51 12.10 -6.86
C ASN A 243 3.89 13.44 -6.46
N LEU A 244 2.74 13.42 -5.77
CA LEU A 244 2.11 14.61 -5.18
C LEU A 244 2.71 15.00 -3.82
N GLY A 245 3.69 14.25 -3.30
CA GLY A 245 4.28 14.46 -1.98
C GLY A 245 3.38 14.02 -0.83
N VAL A 246 2.35 13.21 -1.10
CA VAL A 246 1.48 12.64 -0.07
C VAL A 246 2.16 11.39 0.52
N PRO A 247 2.42 11.33 1.83
CA PRO A 247 2.95 10.14 2.46
C PRO A 247 1.99 8.97 2.26
N VAL A 248 2.50 7.92 1.62
CA VAL A 248 1.77 6.71 1.26
C VAL A 248 2.67 5.50 1.45
N ILE A 249 2.09 4.41 1.94
CA ILE A 249 2.73 3.10 1.97
C ILE A 249 1.78 2.10 1.30
N SER A 250 2.30 1.40 0.30
CA SER A 250 1.64 0.25 -0.30
C SER A 250 2.33 -1.02 0.16
N GLN A 251 1.56 -1.96 0.71
CA GLN A 251 2.03 -3.29 1.09
C GLN A 251 1.27 -4.32 0.28
N VAL A 252 2.00 -5.31 -0.23
CA VAL A 252 1.44 -6.38 -1.05
C VAL A 252 1.68 -7.71 -0.34
N GLN A 253 0.63 -8.49 -0.17
CA GLN A 253 0.70 -9.85 0.35
C GLN A 253 -0.03 -10.82 -0.56
N GLU A 254 0.67 -11.87 -0.97
CA GLU A 254 0.06 -13.00 -1.68
C GLU A 254 -0.33 -14.11 -0.71
N PHE A 255 -1.48 -14.73 -0.99
CA PHE A 255 -2.06 -15.80 -0.21
C PHE A 255 -2.40 -16.98 -1.12
N ASN A 256 -2.05 -18.18 -0.69
CA ASN A 256 -2.53 -19.41 -1.30
C ASN A 256 -3.71 -19.95 -0.48
N LEU A 257 -4.91 -19.92 -1.03
CA LEU A 257 -6.13 -20.30 -0.31
C LEU A 257 -6.07 -21.74 0.22
N GLN A 258 -5.40 -22.67 -0.49
CA GLN A 258 -5.24 -24.07 -0.03
C GLN A 258 -4.50 -24.16 1.32
N THR A 259 -3.49 -23.32 1.53
CA THR A 259 -2.73 -23.32 2.79
C THR A 259 -3.53 -22.75 3.95
N ILE A 260 -4.45 -21.81 3.68
CA ILE A 260 -5.30 -21.22 4.70
C ILE A 260 -6.40 -22.21 5.11
N PHE A 261 -6.98 -22.97 4.16
CA PHE A 261 -7.97 -24.02 4.47
C PHE A 261 -7.45 -25.06 5.47
N SER A 262 -6.14 -25.42 5.40
CA SER A 262 -5.54 -26.42 6.30
C SER A 262 -5.30 -25.95 7.74
N LYS A 263 -5.33 -24.63 8.00
CA LYS A 263 -5.11 -24.08 9.36
C LYS A 263 -6.39 -24.00 10.21
N THR A 264 -7.55 -24.08 9.57
CA THR A 264 -8.87 -23.94 10.19
C THR A 264 -9.61 -25.27 10.40
N SER A 265 -8.95 -26.41 10.15
CA SER A 265 -9.44 -27.76 10.52
C SER A 265 -8.65 -28.35 11.67
#